data_AF-A0A3N7DWA3-F1
#
_entry.id   AF-A0A3N7DWA3-F1
#
_cell.length_a   1.000
_cell.length_b   1.000
_cell.length_c   1.000
_cell.angle_alpha   90.00
_cell.angle_beta   90.00
_cell.angle_gamma   90.00
#
_symmetry.space_group_name_H-M   'P 1'
#
loop_
_entity.id
_entity.type
_entity.pdbx_description
1 polymer ?
#
loop_
_entity_poly.entity_id
_entity_poly.type
_entity_poly.pdbx_seq_one_letter_code
_entity_poly.pdbx_strand_id
1 'polypeptide(L)'
;MKRIISTVLLAVCCLVVTAANPAAWPVSPKAGNLEKEATVLLRKQILAEAAWAMKQAPVTITDASSPRSAGGKHDFFSEADYFWPDPKNPDGPYVNRDGMTNPDNFVAHRKAMIRFSKVIGALASAYKITGDEKYVQQAVKHFQAWFINSATLMNPNLLFAQAVKGKFTGRNYGIIDTIHLMEVAQGALVMEKAKAFDKETAKGVKKWFSAYTLWLNTSKPGIQEKTVKNNHATCWAMQVASFAKLCGDENMLDSLRNSYKTILLPNQMGNDGSFPLETVRTKPYGYSIFNLDAMTMLCQILSTPKDNLWDFETADGKSIKKGIAYLYPFIADKSKWTLTPDVMYWENWPVAQPFLLFGAVQYKQANWYAAWAKLDHQPQVEEVIRNLPIRNPLIWL
;
A
#
# COMPACT_ATOMS: atom_id res chain seq x y z
N MET A 1 -18.07 -91.27 4.88
CA MET A 1 -19.14 -90.43 5.47
C MET A 1 -18.51 -89.49 6.50
N LYS A 2 -18.92 -88.23 6.45
CA LYS A 2 -18.44 -87.07 7.25
C LYS A 2 -18.24 -87.40 8.74
N ARG A 3 -17.19 -86.83 9.34
CA ARG A 3 -17.30 -86.06 10.60
C ARG A 3 -16.07 -85.19 10.82
N ILE A 4 -16.39 -83.91 11.04
CA ILE A 4 -15.52 -82.78 11.36
C ILE A 4 -15.30 -82.81 12.88
N ILE A 5 -14.06 -82.58 13.33
CA ILE A 5 -13.76 -82.17 14.71
C ILE A 5 -13.01 -80.85 14.62
N SER A 6 -13.58 -79.85 15.29
CA SER A 6 -13.14 -78.47 15.36
C SER A 6 -11.91 -78.31 16.26
N THR A 7 -10.97 -77.46 15.84
CA THR A 7 -9.93 -76.91 16.71
C THR A 7 -10.00 -75.39 16.64
N VAL A 8 -10.24 -74.79 17.81
CA VAL A 8 -10.28 -73.35 18.06
C VAL A 8 -8.84 -72.83 18.16
N LEU A 9 -8.51 -71.74 17.46
CA LEU A 9 -7.35 -70.91 17.78
C LEU A 9 -7.70 -69.43 17.71
N LEU A 10 -7.37 -68.72 18.79
CA LEU A 10 -7.50 -67.27 19.00
C LEU A 10 -6.76 -66.47 17.92
N ALA A 11 -7.39 -65.41 17.41
CA ALA A 11 -6.72 -64.33 16.69
C ALA A 11 -7.04 -62.98 17.36
N VAL A 12 -6.01 -62.35 17.90
CA VAL A 12 -6.02 -61.00 18.46
C VAL A 12 -6.04 -60.00 17.30
N CYS A 13 -7.11 -59.20 17.18
CA CYS A 13 -7.18 -58.10 16.23
C CYS A 13 -6.59 -56.82 16.83
N CYS A 14 -5.43 -56.40 16.32
CA CYS A 14 -4.93 -55.03 16.51
C CYS A 14 -5.65 -54.09 15.54
N LEU A 15 -6.47 -53.18 16.06
CA LEU A 15 -7.04 -52.06 15.33
C LEU A 15 -5.96 -50.98 15.14
N VAL A 16 -5.48 -50.82 13.90
CA VAL A 16 -4.69 -49.66 13.50
C VAL A 16 -5.65 -48.59 13.01
N VAL A 17 -5.84 -47.54 13.83
CA VAL A 17 -6.52 -46.30 13.43
C VAL A 17 -5.57 -45.54 12.51
N THR A 18 -5.88 -45.49 11.21
CA THR A 18 -5.19 -44.60 10.27
C THR A 18 -5.82 -43.21 10.37
N ALA A 19 -5.04 -42.24 10.85
CA ALA A 19 -5.41 -40.84 10.82
C ALA A 19 -5.55 -40.36 9.37
N ALA A 20 -6.74 -39.90 9.01
CA ALA A 20 -7.00 -39.27 7.73
C ALA A 20 -6.20 -37.97 7.61
N ASN A 21 -5.31 -37.93 6.62
CA ASN A 21 -4.51 -36.77 6.27
C ASN A 21 -5.45 -35.70 5.64
N PRO A 22 -5.50 -34.45 6.13
CA PRO A 22 -6.32 -33.43 5.50
C PRO A 22 -5.72 -33.05 4.15
N ALA A 23 -6.50 -33.28 3.09
CA ALA A 23 -6.38 -32.79 1.71
C ALA A 23 -5.03 -32.17 1.33
N ALA A 24 -4.17 -32.97 0.68
CA ALA A 24 -3.07 -32.43 -0.12
C ALA A 24 -3.65 -31.66 -1.32
N TRP A 25 -3.39 -30.37 -1.37
CA TRP A 25 -3.75 -29.53 -2.52
C TRP A 25 -2.89 -29.97 -3.72
N PRO A 26 -3.46 -29.99 -4.94
CA PRO A 26 -2.72 -30.44 -6.12
C PRO A 26 -1.48 -29.58 -6.33
N VAL A 27 -0.35 -30.24 -6.52
CA VAL A 27 0.96 -29.61 -6.79
C VAL A 27 0.84 -28.80 -8.08
N SER A 28 0.94 -27.47 -7.93
CA SER A 28 0.91 -26.48 -9.01
C SER A 28 2.06 -26.71 -10.00
N PRO A 29 1.92 -26.34 -11.30
CA PRO A 29 2.99 -26.50 -12.29
C PRO A 29 4.27 -25.78 -11.85
N LYS A 30 5.43 -26.27 -12.29
CA LYS A 30 6.77 -25.67 -12.06
C LYS A 30 6.68 -24.14 -12.02
N ALA A 31 7.01 -23.55 -10.88
CA ALA A 31 6.98 -22.10 -10.68
C ALA A 31 7.80 -21.41 -11.77
N GLY A 32 7.11 -20.83 -12.76
CA GLY A 32 7.71 -19.94 -13.73
C GLY A 32 8.22 -18.68 -13.04
N ASN A 33 8.91 -17.83 -13.79
CA ASN A 33 9.26 -16.51 -13.28
C ASN A 33 7.96 -15.69 -13.15
N LEU A 34 7.41 -15.62 -11.94
CA LEU A 34 6.14 -14.95 -11.64
C LEU A 34 6.15 -13.44 -11.98
N GLU A 35 7.31 -12.78 -11.93
CA GLU A 35 7.45 -11.39 -12.40
C GLU A 35 7.24 -11.30 -13.92
N LYS A 36 7.78 -12.25 -14.67
CA LYS A 36 7.56 -12.33 -16.13
C LYS A 36 6.09 -12.59 -16.44
N GLU A 37 5.43 -13.46 -15.67
CA GLU A 37 4.00 -13.73 -15.83
C GLU A 37 3.15 -12.49 -15.51
N ALA A 38 3.45 -11.79 -14.41
CA ALA A 38 2.82 -10.50 -14.08
C ALA A 38 3.03 -9.46 -15.18
N THR A 39 4.24 -9.41 -15.77
CA THR A 39 4.55 -8.52 -16.88
C THR A 39 3.69 -8.81 -18.11
N VAL A 40 3.51 -10.08 -18.47
CA VAL A 40 2.65 -10.48 -19.59
C VAL A 40 1.20 -10.12 -19.32
N LEU A 41 0.70 -10.41 -18.11
CA LEU A 41 -0.68 -10.13 -17.70
C LEU A 41 -0.99 -8.62 -17.79
N LEU A 42 -0.10 -7.78 -17.26
CA LEU A 42 -0.33 -6.34 -17.16
C LEU A 42 0.02 -5.56 -18.44
N ARG A 43 0.74 -6.15 -19.40
CA ARG A 43 1.29 -5.43 -20.57
C ARG A 43 0.25 -4.61 -21.32
N LYS A 44 -0.92 -5.18 -21.60
CA LYS A 44 -1.99 -4.48 -22.34
C LYS A 44 -2.53 -3.29 -21.55
N GLN A 45 -2.76 -3.46 -20.26
CA GLN A 45 -3.23 -2.40 -19.36
C GLN A 45 -2.19 -1.28 -19.27
N ILE A 46 -0.92 -1.61 -19.03
CA ILE A 46 0.17 -0.63 -18.90
C ILE A 46 0.26 0.25 -20.15
N LEU A 47 0.20 -0.34 -21.34
CA LEU A 47 0.27 0.43 -22.58
C LEU A 47 -0.96 1.32 -22.80
N ALA A 48 -2.14 0.89 -22.38
CA ALA A 48 -3.36 1.69 -22.44
C ALA A 48 -3.31 2.87 -21.46
N GLU A 49 -2.90 2.63 -20.22
CA GLU A 49 -2.72 3.66 -19.19
C GLU A 49 -1.63 4.65 -19.58
N ALA A 50 -0.52 4.18 -20.16
CA ALA A 50 0.53 5.03 -20.68
C ALA A 50 0.03 5.90 -21.85
N ALA A 51 -0.78 5.35 -22.76
CA ALA A 51 -1.38 6.13 -23.84
C ALA A 51 -2.32 7.23 -23.32
N TRP A 52 -3.04 6.97 -22.22
CA TRP A 52 -3.80 8.00 -21.50
C TRP A 52 -2.87 9.03 -20.85
N ALA A 53 -1.83 8.58 -20.15
CA ALA A 53 -0.87 9.43 -19.43
C ALA A 53 -0.12 10.38 -20.38
N MET A 54 0.23 9.92 -21.59
CA MET A 54 0.87 10.72 -22.63
C MET A 54 0.03 11.92 -23.11
N LYS A 55 -1.28 11.90 -22.87
CA LYS A 55 -2.20 13.01 -23.23
C LYS A 55 -2.46 13.97 -22.07
N GLN A 56 -1.91 13.70 -20.88
CA GLN A 56 -2.21 14.48 -19.69
C GLN A 56 -1.33 15.74 -19.61
N ALA A 57 -1.95 16.87 -19.26
CA ALA A 57 -1.22 18.04 -18.78
C ALA A 57 -0.91 17.92 -17.27
N PRO A 58 0.16 18.55 -16.77
CA PRO A 58 0.37 18.72 -15.33
C PRO A 58 -0.81 19.42 -14.67
N VAL A 59 -1.22 18.88 -13.52
CA VAL A 59 -2.21 19.46 -12.61
C VAL A 59 -1.61 19.32 -11.22
N THR A 60 -1.51 20.41 -10.48
CA THR A 60 -0.91 20.42 -9.14
C THR A 60 -1.90 20.97 -8.11
N ILE A 61 -1.49 21.00 -6.84
CA ILE A 61 -2.34 21.53 -5.77
C ILE A 61 -2.71 23.00 -5.98
N THR A 62 -1.95 23.76 -6.78
CA THR A 62 -2.19 25.19 -6.98
C THR A 62 -3.40 25.48 -7.88
N ASP A 63 -3.97 24.45 -8.52
CA ASP A 63 -5.12 24.56 -9.43
C ASP A 63 -6.45 24.61 -8.69
N ALA A 64 -6.46 24.35 -7.38
CA ALA A 64 -7.64 24.43 -6.54
C ALA A 64 -7.30 25.10 -5.21
N SER A 65 -8.31 25.64 -4.54
CA SER A 65 -8.19 26.13 -3.17
C SER A 65 -9.50 25.90 -2.43
N SER A 66 -9.43 25.91 -1.10
CA SER A 66 -10.60 25.88 -0.24
C SER A 66 -10.61 27.12 0.64
N PRO A 67 -11.73 27.84 0.77
CA PRO A 67 -11.85 28.93 1.75
C PRO A 67 -11.76 28.42 3.20
N ARG A 68 -11.83 27.10 3.41
CA ARG A 68 -11.67 26.46 4.73
C ARG A 68 -10.20 26.14 5.06
N SER A 69 -9.27 26.36 4.12
CA SER A 69 -7.84 26.17 4.35
C SER A 69 -7.26 27.34 5.12
N ALA A 70 -6.40 27.04 6.10
CA ALA A 70 -5.54 28.03 6.76
C ALA A 70 -4.16 28.17 6.08
N GLY A 71 -3.88 27.36 5.05
CA GLY A 71 -2.64 27.38 4.29
C GLY A 71 -2.69 28.27 3.05
N GLY A 72 -1.51 28.55 2.49
CA GLY A 72 -1.37 29.30 1.25
C GLY A 72 -1.56 28.45 0.00
N LYS A 73 -1.44 29.08 -1.18
CA LYS A 73 -1.60 28.45 -2.50
C LYS A 73 -0.74 27.19 -2.71
N HIS A 74 0.45 27.16 -2.12
CA HIS A 74 1.41 26.06 -2.24
C HIS A 74 1.31 25.03 -1.12
N ASP A 75 0.32 25.13 -0.22
CA ASP A 75 0.15 24.20 0.88
C ASP A 75 -0.94 23.17 0.59
N PHE A 76 -0.65 21.90 0.87
CA PHE A 76 -1.63 20.84 0.71
C PHE A 76 -2.71 20.96 1.79
N PHE A 77 -3.98 20.91 1.37
CA PHE A 77 -5.14 20.97 2.24
C PHE A 77 -6.07 19.79 1.97
N SER A 78 -6.55 19.19 3.04
CA SER A 78 -7.62 18.19 3.01
C SER A 78 -8.41 18.24 4.31
N GLU A 79 -9.60 17.64 4.32
CA GLU A 79 -10.45 17.54 5.50
C GLU A 79 -10.48 16.10 6.02
N ALA A 80 -10.61 15.94 7.32
CA ALA A 80 -10.70 14.63 7.95
C ALA A 80 -11.96 13.89 7.48
N ASP A 81 -11.79 12.70 6.89
CA ASP A 81 -12.87 12.00 6.20
C ASP A 81 -14.08 11.70 7.08
N TYR A 82 -13.84 11.37 8.34
CA TYR A 82 -14.87 10.85 9.24
C TYR A 82 -15.47 11.92 10.15
N PHE A 83 -15.28 13.20 9.84
CA PHE A 83 -15.80 14.29 10.66
C PHE A 83 -17.00 14.96 9.97
N TRP A 84 -18.10 15.05 10.70
CA TRP A 84 -19.40 15.49 10.22
C TRP A 84 -19.95 16.66 11.06
N PRO A 85 -20.81 17.52 10.49
CA PRO A 85 -21.62 18.45 11.28
C PRO A 85 -22.36 17.72 12.40
N ASP A 86 -22.37 18.30 13.59
CA ASP A 86 -23.17 17.80 14.71
C ASP A 86 -24.63 18.24 14.50
N PRO A 87 -25.60 17.31 14.33
CA PRO A 87 -27.01 17.67 14.18
C PRO A 87 -27.56 18.44 15.39
N LYS A 88 -26.95 18.27 16.58
CA LYS A 88 -27.34 18.96 17.81
C LYS A 88 -26.73 20.35 17.95
N ASN A 89 -25.65 20.64 17.23
CA ASN A 89 -25.00 21.94 17.20
C ASN A 89 -24.35 22.17 15.82
N PRO A 90 -25.14 22.57 14.81
CA PRO A 90 -24.65 22.68 13.42
C PRO A 90 -23.50 23.68 13.23
N ASP A 91 -23.43 24.70 14.08
CA ASP A 91 -22.35 25.71 14.08
C ASP A 91 -21.12 25.28 14.88
N GLY A 92 -21.25 24.22 15.67
CA GLY A 92 -20.20 23.69 16.53
C GLY A 92 -19.10 22.91 15.80
N PRO A 93 -18.12 22.40 16.57
CA PRO A 93 -17.06 21.55 16.03
C PRO A 93 -17.60 20.24 15.44
N TYR A 94 -17.00 19.76 14.35
CA TYR A 94 -17.41 18.50 13.76
C TYR A 94 -17.16 17.30 14.70
N VAL A 95 -18.01 16.28 14.56
CA VAL A 95 -17.99 15.04 15.35
C VAL A 95 -17.51 13.86 14.51
N ASN A 96 -16.78 12.94 15.13
CA ASN A 96 -16.23 11.77 14.44
C ASN A 96 -17.31 10.68 14.25
N ARG A 97 -17.36 10.09 13.06
CA ARG A 97 -18.17 8.92 12.69
C ARG A 97 -17.27 7.94 11.93
N ASP A 98 -16.58 7.07 12.67
CA ASP A 98 -15.57 6.18 12.11
C ASP A 98 -16.10 5.38 10.92
N GLY A 99 -15.29 5.28 9.87
CA GLY A 99 -15.63 4.55 8.65
C GLY A 99 -16.67 5.23 7.75
N MET A 100 -17.26 6.37 8.12
CA MET A 100 -18.26 7.08 7.33
C MET A 100 -17.67 8.37 6.73
N THR A 101 -17.37 8.36 5.42
CA THR A 101 -16.74 9.48 4.73
C THR A 101 -17.75 10.60 4.48
N ASN A 102 -17.43 11.81 4.91
CA ASN A 102 -18.21 13.00 4.63
C ASN A 102 -18.06 13.42 3.16
N PRO A 103 -19.14 13.40 2.35
CA PRO A 103 -19.09 13.74 0.93
C PRO A 103 -18.83 15.24 0.68
N ASP A 104 -19.05 16.11 1.67
CA ASP A 104 -18.87 17.56 1.53
C ASP A 104 -17.41 18.02 1.73
N ASN A 105 -16.52 17.07 1.99
CA ASN A 105 -15.10 17.36 2.16
C ASN A 105 -14.48 17.92 0.88
N PHE A 106 -13.57 18.86 1.07
CA PHE A 106 -12.67 19.31 0.02
C PHE A 106 -11.67 18.19 -0.32
N VAL A 107 -11.76 17.69 -1.55
CA VAL A 107 -10.95 16.55 -2.03
C VAL A 107 -10.06 16.89 -3.22
N ALA A 108 -10.04 18.15 -3.69
CA ALA A 108 -9.37 18.50 -4.94
C ALA A 108 -7.85 18.25 -4.92
N HIS A 109 -7.16 18.62 -3.83
CA HIS A 109 -5.70 18.38 -3.72
C HIS A 109 -5.38 16.88 -3.68
N ARG A 110 -6.19 16.09 -2.95
CA ARG A 110 -6.08 14.63 -2.93
C ARG A 110 -6.28 14.03 -4.33
N LYS A 111 -7.30 14.48 -5.07
CA LYS A 111 -7.55 14.04 -6.45
C LYS A 111 -6.39 14.39 -7.38
N ALA A 112 -5.82 15.60 -7.25
CA ALA A 112 -4.63 16.00 -8.02
C ALA A 112 -3.43 15.08 -7.74
N MET A 113 -3.20 14.73 -6.47
CA MET A 113 -2.09 13.87 -6.07
C MET A 113 -2.27 12.41 -6.51
N ILE A 114 -3.48 11.84 -6.36
CA ILE A 114 -3.81 10.51 -6.88
C ILE A 114 -3.62 10.49 -8.41
N ARG A 115 -4.10 11.52 -9.12
CA ARG A 115 -3.92 11.63 -10.57
C ARG A 115 -2.43 11.69 -10.94
N PHE A 116 -1.63 12.48 -10.22
CA PHE A 116 -0.19 12.57 -10.45
C PHE A 116 0.50 11.20 -10.27
N SER A 117 0.18 10.49 -9.20
CA SER A 117 0.61 9.10 -8.96
C SER A 117 0.22 8.15 -10.09
N LYS A 118 -1.02 8.20 -10.57
CA LYS A 118 -1.48 7.39 -11.73
C LYS A 118 -0.70 7.70 -13.00
N VAL A 119 -0.47 8.99 -13.31
CA VAL A 119 0.29 9.40 -14.50
C VAL A 119 1.72 8.90 -14.43
N ILE A 120 2.42 9.16 -13.33
CA ILE A 120 3.83 8.75 -13.19
C ILE A 120 3.97 7.24 -13.15
N GLY A 121 3.11 6.54 -12.43
CA GLY A 121 3.10 5.08 -12.37
C GLY A 121 2.90 4.44 -13.76
N ALA A 122 1.95 4.95 -14.55
CA ALA A 122 1.71 4.47 -15.91
C ALA A 122 2.91 4.71 -16.84
N LEU A 123 3.47 5.93 -16.83
CA LEU A 123 4.64 6.29 -17.65
C LEU A 123 5.88 5.48 -17.27
N ALA A 124 6.15 5.32 -15.96
CA ALA A 124 7.28 4.54 -15.46
C ALA A 124 7.12 3.05 -15.79
N SER A 125 5.92 2.50 -15.68
CA SER A 125 5.63 1.11 -16.06
C SER A 125 5.87 0.87 -17.55
N ALA A 126 5.37 1.77 -18.40
CA ALA A 126 5.59 1.69 -19.83
C ALA A 126 7.08 1.82 -20.19
N TYR A 127 7.81 2.76 -19.58
CA TYR A 127 9.26 2.88 -19.75
C TYR A 127 9.97 1.59 -19.33
N LYS A 128 9.64 1.02 -18.16
CA LYS A 128 10.25 -0.22 -17.68
C LYS A 128 10.12 -1.38 -18.68
N ILE A 129 8.97 -1.53 -19.33
CA ILE A 129 8.71 -2.68 -20.23
C ILE A 129 9.04 -2.42 -21.71
N THR A 130 9.42 -1.19 -22.08
CA THR A 130 9.71 -0.81 -23.48
C THR A 130 11.06 -0.14 -23.69
N GLY A 131 11.61 0.53 -22.68
CA GLY A 131 12.79 1.40 -22.78
C GLY A 131 12.56 2.72 -23.53
N ASP A 132 11.32 3.04 -23.92
CA ASP A 132 11.03 4.22 -24.76
C ASP A 132 11.07 5.52 -23.93
N GLU A 133 12.04 6.39 -24.23
CA GLU A 133 12.26 7.62 -23.48
C GLU A 133 11.13 8.66 -23.63
N LYS A 134 10.20 8.52 -24.58
CA LYS A 134 9.06 9.45 -24.68
C LYS A 134 8.22 9.50 -23.39
N TYR A 135 8.14 8.38 -22.68
CA TYR A 135 7.41 8.30 -21.41
C TYR A 135 8.12 9.11 -20.32
N VAL A 136 9.46 9.09 -20.32
CA VAL A 136 10.29 9.87 -19.41
C VAL A 136 10.16 11.36 -19.72
N GLN A 137 10.24 11.75 -20.99
CA GLN A 137 10.05 13.14 -21.42
C GLN A 137 8.71 13.71 -20.95
N GLN A 138 7.66 12.89 -21.00
CA GLN A 138 6.35 13.29 -20.48
C GLN A 138 6.37 13.41 -18.95
N ALA A 139 6.96 12.44 -18.25
CA ALA A 139 7.05 12.44 -16.78
C ALA A 139 7.79 13.69 -16.24
N VAL A 140 8.86 14.12 -16.92
CA VAL A 140 9.64 15.33 -16.56
C VAL A 140 8.74 16.57 -16.47
N LYS A 141 7.77 16.74 -17.37
CA LYS A 141 6.84 17.88 -17.32
C LYS A 141 6.03 17.91 -16.01
N HIS A 142 5.59 16.74 -15.56
CA HIS A 142 4.83 16.61 -14.31
C HIS A 142 5.74 16.81 -13.08
N PHE A 143 6.97 16.28 -13.11
CA PHE A 143 7.95 16.50 -12.04
C PHE A 143 8.31 17.98 -11.88
N GLN A 144 8.58 18.68 -12.98
CA GLN A 144 8.89 20.11 -12.97
C GLN A 144 7.72 20.92 -12.39
N ALA A 145 6.49 20.64 -12.80
CA ALA A 145 5.32 21.35 -12.29
C ALA A 145 5.09 21.11 -10.78
N TRP A 146 5.19 19.86 -10.32
CA TRP A 146 4.84 19.52 -8.94
C TRP A 146 5.92 19.93 -7.92
N PHE A 147 7.20 19.82 -8.29
CA PHE A 147 8.31 19.90 -7.33
C PHE A 147 9.20 21.14 -7.47
N ILE A 148 9.20 21.79 -8.64
CA ILE A 148 10.27 22.74 -9.00
C ILE A 148 9.73 24.10 -9.39
N ASN A 149 8.75 24.16 -10.30
CA ASN A 149 8.24 25.41 -10.83
C ASN A 149 7.55 26.21 -9.72
N SER A 150 8.08 27.41 -9.44
CA SER A 150 7.60 28.28 -8.37
C SER A 150 6.14 28.70 -8.54
N ALA A 151 5.59 28.68 -9.74
CA ALA A 151 4.19 29.01 -9.97
C ALA A 151 3.22 27.89 -9.53
N THR A 152 3.69 26.63 -9.48
CA THR A 152 2.82 25.44 -9.37
C THR A 152 3.26 24.42 -8.31
N LEU A 153 4.44 24.58 -7.70
CA LEU A 153 4.97 23.57 -6.79
C LEU A 153 4.08 23.32 -5.57
N MET A 154 4.17 22.13 -5.00
CA MET A 154 3.67 21.85 -3.65
C MET A 154 4.79 22.11 -2.63
N ASN A 155 4.51 22.73 -1.49
CA ASN A 155 5.48 22.82 -0.40
C ASN A 155 5.71 21.42 0.21
N PRO A 156 6.94 21.07 0.63
CA PRO A 156 7.27 19.74 1.17
C PRO A 156 6.83 19.58 2.64
N ASN A 157 5.55 19.82 2.93
CA ASN A 157 4.94 19.66 4.26
C ASN A 157 3.42 19.40 4.18
N LEU A 158 2.82 18.92 5.28
CA LEU A 158 1.37 18.74 5.43
C LEU A 158 0.83 19.43 6.69
N LEU A 159 1.12 20.72 6.85
CA LEU A 159 0.64 21.48 8.01
C LEU A 159 -0.89 21.62 8.07
N PHE A 160 -1.57 21.52 6.92
CA PHE A 160 -3.01 21.77 6.80
C PHE A 160 -3.81 20.55 6.30
N ALA A 161 -3.24 19.35 6.44
CA ALA A 161 -3.89 18.12 6.03
C ALA A 161 -4.86 17.59 7.09
N GLN A 162 -5.97 17.03 6.63
CA GLN A 162 -7.08 16.52 7.42
C GLN A 162 -7.57 17.47 8.53
N ALA A 163 -7.78 18.73 8.16
CA ALA A 163 -8.41 19.73 9.00
C ALA A 163 -9.78 19.25 9.52
N VAL A 164 -10.17 19.79 10.67
CA VAL A 164 -11.45 19.50 11.32
C VAL A 164 -12.07 20.83 11.76
N LYS A 165 -13.24 21.17 11.19
CA LYS A 165 -13.97 22.40 11.54
C LYS A 165 -14.13 22.52 13.06
N GLY A 166 -13.73 23.66 13.60
CA GLY A 166 -13.81 23.98 15.03
C GLY A 166 -12.82 23.24 15.93
N LYS A 167 -11.83 22.50 15.38
CA LYS A 167 -10.83 21.78 16.20
C LYS A 167 -9.39 21.97 15.71
N PHE A 168 -9.12 21.72 14.43
CA PHE A 168 -7.76 21.66 13.91
C PHE A 168 -7.67 22.25 12.50
N THR A 169 -6.64 23.04 12.23
CA THR A 169 -6.30 23.51 10.87
C THR A 169 -5.54 22.44 10.06
N GLY A 170 -4.96 21.46 10.75
CA GLY A 170 -4.35 20.25 10.20
C GLY A 170 -3.91 19.32 11.34
N ARG A 171 -3.64 18.05 11.05
CA ARG A 171 -3.28 17.03 12.04
C ARG A 171 -2.34 15.96 11.48
N ASN A 172 -1.63 15.27 12.37
CA ASN A 172 -0.68 14.21 12.02
C ASN A 172 -1.26 13.16 11.07
N TYR A 173 -2.50 12.73 11.33
CA TYR A 173 -3.20 11.71 10.53
C TYR A 173 -3.34 12.06 9.05
N GLY A 174 -3.20 13.35 8.69
CA GLY A 174 -3.18 13.80 7.30
C GLY A 174 -1.95 13.38 6.51
N ILE A 175 -0.86 12.94 7.14
CA ILE A 175 0.33 12.41 6.47
C ILE A 175 -0.01 11.19 5.60
N ILE A 176 -1.07 10.46 5.94
CA ILE A 176 -1.54 9.34 5.12
C ILE A 176 -2.06 9.78 3.75
N ASP A 177 -2.48 11.04 3.57
CA ASP A 177 -2.99 11.54 2.27
C ASP A 177 -1.90 11.53 1.18
N THR A 178 -0.62 11.47 1.56
CA THR A 178 0.51 11.50 0.62
C THR A 178 1.14 10.15 0.31
N ILE A 179 0.56 9.04 0.76
CA ILE A 179 1.03 7.68 0.39
C ILE A 179 1.14 7.49 -1.13
N HIS A 180 0.38 8.25 -1.92
CA HIS A 180 0.43 8.25 -3.37
C HIS A 180 1.74 8.80 -3.97
N LEU A 181 2.46 9.65 -3.23
CA LEU A 181 3.77 10.13 -3.67
C LEU A 181 4.82 9.02 -3.72
N MET A 182 4.57 7.86 -3.14
CA MET A 182 5.47 6.71 -3.26
C MET A 182 5.60 6.20 -4.69
N GLU A 183 4.49 6.04 -5.42
CA GLU A 183 4.55 5.65 -6.84
C GLU A 183 5.27 6.71 -7.68
N VAL A 184 5.13 7.98 -7.29
CA VAL A 184 5.85 9.09 -7.94
C VAL A 184 7.36 8.97 -7.69
N ALA A 185 7.77 8.74 -6.44
CA ALA A 185 9.17 8.57 -6.07
C ALA A 185 9.77 7.33 -6.73
N GLN A 186 9.05 6.21 -6.73
CA GLN A 186 9.50 4.98 -7.40
C GLN A 186 9.58 5.16 -8.92
N GLY A 187 8.62 5.84 -9.53
CA GLY A 187 8.66 6.15 -10.95
C GLY A 187 9.87 7.01 -11.31
N ALA A 188 10.18 8.03 -10.50
CA ALA A 188 11.39 8.84 -10.66
C ALA A 188 12.66 7.98 -10.55
N LEU A 189 12.72 7.05 -9.59
CA LEU A 189 13.85 6.13 -9.41
C LEU A 189 14.04 5.21 -10.62
N VAL A 190 12.96 4.61 -11.14
CA VAL A 190 12.99 3.74 -12.33
C VAL A 190 13.47 4.48 -13.57
N MET A 191 13.09 5.75 -13.71
CA MET A 191 13.45 6.57 -14.86
C MET A 191 14.79 7.32 -14.69
N GLU A 192 15.42 7.29 -13.52
CA GLU A 192 16.56 8.17 -13.16
C GLU A 192 17.72 8.11 -14.16
N LYS A 193 18.00 6.94 -14.74
CA LYS A 193 19.11 6.74 -15.66
C LYS A 193 18.79 7.05 -17.12
N ALA A 194 17.55 7.41 -17.44
CA ALA A 194 17.14 7.76 -18.80
C ALA A 194 17.77 9.09 -19.24
N LYS A 195 18.13 9.22 -20.52
CA LYS A 195 18.77 10.46 -21.02
C LYS A 195 17.79 11.64 -20.99
N ALA A 196 16.52 11.36 -21.25
CA ALA A 196 15.43 12.33 -21.15
C ALA A 196 15.17 12.87 -19.74
N PHE A 197 15.63 12.20 -18.67
CA PHE A 197 15.52 12.74 -17.32
C PHE A 197 16.72 13.63 -17.02
N ASP A 198 16.59 14.92 -17.30
CA ASP A 198 17.69 15.86 -17.11
C ASP A 198 18.12 15.96 -15.64
N LYS A 199 19.42 16.20 -15.44
CA LYS A 199 20.06 16.18 -14.11
C LYS A 199 19.51 17.24 -13.16
N GLU A 200 19.10 18.40 -13.68
CA GLU A 200 18.57 19.48 -12.84
C GLU A 200 17.16 19.15 -12.34
N THR A 201 16.29 18.60 -13.20
CA THR A 201 14.98 18.09 -12.77
C THR A 201 15.16 16.95 -11.76
N ALA A 202 16.03 15.97 -12.03
CA ALA A 202 16.27 14.86 -11.10
C ALA A 202 16.75 15.36 -9.72
N LYS A 203 17.68 16.32 -9.70
CA LYS A 203 18.15 16.98 -8.48
C LYS A 203 17.03 17.74 -7.77
N GLY A 204 16.17 18.45 -8.49
CA GLY A 204 15.03 19.17 -7.94
C GLY A 204 14.00 18.24 -7.28
N VAL A 205 13.68 17.12 -7.92
CA VAL A 205 12.81 16.08 -7.37
C VAL A 205 13.40 15.50 -6.08
N LYS A 206 14.68 15.08 -6.11
CA LYS A 206 15.36 14.54 -4.91
C LYS A 206 15.44 15.56 -3.79
N LYS A 207 15.72 16.83 -4.09
CA LYS A 207 15.73 17.92 -3.10
C LYS A 207 14.38 18.06 -2.41
N TRP A 208 13.28 17.99 -3.16
CA TRP A 208 11.94 18.06 -2.60
C TRP A 208 11.65 16.88 -1.66
N PHE A 209 11.92 15.64 -2.10
CA PHE A 209 11.70 14.45 -1.28
C PHE A 209 12.61 14.38 -0.05
N SER A 210 13.86 14.85 -0.14
CA SER A 210 14.73 14.99 1.02
C SER A 210 14.19 16.01 2.02
N ALA A 211 13.71 17.17 1.56
CA ALA A 211 13.10 18.18 2.42
C ALA A 211 11.83 17.66 3.10
N TYR A 212 10.97 16.94 2.36
CA TYR A 212 9.76 16.36 2.91
C TYR A 212 10.06 15.24 3.91
N THR A 213 11.04 14.40 3.62
CA THR A 213 11.52 13.35 4.54
C THR A 213 12.06 13.94 5.84
N LEU A 214 12.81 15.04 5.77
CA LEU A 214 13.26 15.78 6.96
C LEU A 214 12.07 16.31 7.76
N TRP A 215 11.09 16.93 7.10
CA TRP A 215 9.88 17.42 7.76
C TRP A 215 9.08 16.30 8.43
N LEU A 216 8.93 15.14 7.79
CA LEU A 216 8.26 13.97 8.35
C LEU A 216 8.95 13.42 9.61
N ASN A 217 10.27 13.62 9.74
CA ASN A 217 11.04 13.12 10.88
C ASN A 217 11.24 14.14 12.02
N THR A 218 11.07 15.44 11.74
CA THR A 218 11.42 16.51 12.69
C THR A 218 10.24 17.41 13.07
N SER A 219 9.21 17.49 12.23
CA SER A 219 8.02 18.29 12.55
C SER A 219 7.19 17.62 13.64
N LYS A 220 6.47 18.44 14.42
CA LYS A 220 5.50 17.94 15.42
C LYS A 220 4.49 16.93 14.84
N PRO A 221 3.76 17.21 13.74
CA PRO A 221 2.83 16.24 13.16
C PRO A 221 3.55 14.99 12.62
N GLY A 222 4.76 15.13 12.05
CA GLY A 222 5.57 14.00 11.59
C GLY A 222 5.95 13.03 12.71
N ILE A 223 6.45 13.56 13.82
CA ILE A 223 6.79 12.76 15.02
C ILE A 223 5.54 12.11 15.63
N GLN A 224 4.42 12.84 15.68
CA GLN A 224 3.15 12.29 16.15
C GLN A 224 2.70 11.10 15.29
N GLU A 225 2.70 11.23 13.97
CA GLU A 225 2.30 10.15 13.06
C GLU A 225 3.24 8.95 13.16
N LYS A 226 4.56 9.19 13.23
CA LYS A 226 5.57 8.13 13.41
C LYS A 226 5.32 7.26 14.65
N THR A 227 4.69 7.81 15.68
CA THR A 227 4.54 7.17 17.01
C THR A 227 3.14 6.62 17.28
N VAL A 228 2.19 6.76 16.34
CA VAL A 228 0.90 6.07 16.45
C VAL A 228 1.08 4.55 16.37
N LYS A 229 0.08 3.78 16.81
CA LYS A 229 0.25 2.33 17.04
C LYS A 229 -0.30 1.44 15.93
N ASN A 230 -0.96 2.02 14.93
CA ASN A 230 -1.70 1.29 13.89
C ASN A 230 -1.15 1.60 12.49
N ASN A 231 -1.93 1.31 11.45
CA ASN A 231 -1.61 1.54 10.04
C ASN A 231 -1.01 2.92 9.71
N HIS A 232 -1.32 3.97 10.47
CA HIS A 232 -0.74 5.29 10.24
C HIS A 232 0.79 5.32 10.44
N ALA A 233 1.34 4.63 11.45
CA ALA A 233 2.80 4.53 11.63
C ALA A 233 3.44 3.68 10.53
N THR A 234 2.75 2.63 10.10
CA THR A 234 3.18 1.80 8.96
C THR A 234 3.23 2.64 7.68
N CYS A 235 2.20 3.45 7.43
CA CYS A 235 2.13 4.34 6.26
C CYS A 235 3.17 5.45 6.30
N TRP A 236 3.46 6.00 7.49
CA TRP A 236 4.58 6.92 7.67
C TRP A 236 5.91 6.24 7.28
N ALA A 237 6.18 5.06 7.84
CA ALA A 237 7.44 4.35 7.62
C ALA A 237 7.60 3.95 6.14
N MET A 238 6.52 3.48 5.53
CA MET A 238 6.47 3.07 4.13
C MET A 238 6.79 4.25 3.18
N GLN A 239 6.22 5.43 3.44
CA GLN A 239 6.51 6.65 2.68
C GLN A 239 7.98 7.05 2.83
N VAL A 240 8.48 7.14 4.08
CA VAL A 240 9.87 7.53 4.36
C VAL A 240 10.85 6.53 3.73
N ALA A 241 10.56 5.23 3.74
CA ALA A 241 11.37 4.21 3.08
C ALA A 241 11.48 4.47 1.56
N SER A 242 10.35 4.73 0.91
CA SER A 242 10.31 5.01 -0.54
C SER A 242 11.11 6.27 -0.90
N PHE A 243 10.97 7.34 -0.11
CA PHE A 243 11.64 8.62 -0.38
C PHE A 243 13.14 8.54 -0.06
N ALA A 244 13.52 7.90 1.04
CA ALA A 244 14.92 7.62 1.39
C ALA A 244 15.60 6.79 0.31
N LYS A 245 14.91 5.78 -0.26
CA LYS A 245 15.43 4.97 -1.35
C LYS A 245 15.72 5.79 -2.61
N LEU A 246 14.80 6.66 -3.01
CA LEU A 246 15.02 7.58 -4.13
C LEU A 246 16.24 8.49 -3.89
N CYS A 247 16.39 9.00 -2.67
CA CYS A 247 17.45 9.94 -2.32
C CYS A 247 18.79 9.27 -1.97
N GLY A 248 18.85 7.93 -1.87
CA GLY A 248 20.06 7.21 -1.47
C GLY A 248 20.44 7.39 0.00
N ASP A 249 19.47 7.64 0.88
CA ASP A 249 19.68 7.82 2.32
C ASP A 249 19.70 6.47 3.05
N GLU A 250 20.85 5.79 2.98
CA GLU A 250 21.01 4.46 3.59
C GLU A 250 20.88 4.48 5.12
N ASN A 251 21.26 5.57 5.79
CA ASN A 251 21.11 5.71 7.24
C ASN A 251 19.62 5.68 7.64
N MET A 252 18.77 6.38 6.89
CA MET A 252 17.32 6.34 7.10
C MET A 252 16.75 4.94 6.80
N LEU A 253 17.21 4.29 5.73
CA LEU A 253 16.78 2.93 5.39
C LEU A 253 17.15 1.92 6.48
N ASP A 254 18.37 1.98 7.03
CA ASP A 254 18.82 1.13 8.14
C ASP A 254 17.99 1.37 9.42
N SER A 255 17.72 2.63 9.74
CA SER A 255 16.84 3.01 10.86
C SER A 255 15.44 2.43 10.71
N LEU A 256 14.89 2.41 9.49
CA LEU A 256 13.58 1.83 9.20
C LEU A 256 13.59 0.29 9.22
N ARG A 257 14.66 -0.37 8.78
CA ARG A 257 14.84 -1.84 8.97
C ARG A 257 14.79 -2.18 10.45
N ASN A 258 15.50 -1.43 11.29
CA ASN A 258 15.47 -1.63 12.74
C ASN A 258 14.08 -1.35 13.31
N SER A 259 13.43 -0.25 12.90
CA SER A 259 12.08 0.10 13.35
C SER A 259 11.04 -0.96 12.96
N TYR A 260 11.15 -1.55 11.76
CA TYR A 260 10.30 -2.66 11.35
C TYR A 260 10.43 -3.86 12.30
N LYS A 261 11.67 -4.27 12.56
CA LYS A 261 12.00 -5.45 13.37
C LYS A 261 11.68 -5.29 14.87
N THR A 262 11.72 -4.08 15.40
CA THR A 262 11.64 -3.82 16.84
C THR A 262 10.36 -3.09 17.27
N ILE A 263 9.70 -2.36 16.36
CA ILE A 263 8.54 -1.52 16.70
C ILE A 263 7.32 -1.93 15.88
N LEU A 264 7.40 -1.93 14.54
CA LEU A 264 6.21 -2.04 13.71
C LEU A 264 5.64 -3.46 13.71
N LEU A 265 6.40 -4.46 13.24
CA LEU A 265 5.90 -5.82 13.13
C LEU A 265 5.53 -6.44 14.51
N PRO A 266 6.41 -6.40 15.53
CA PRO A 266 6.14 -7.09 16.80
C PRO A 266 4.94 -6.52 17.57
N ASN A 267 4.71 -5.21 17.47
CA ASN A 267 3.67 -4.53 18.27
C ASN A 267 2.33 -4.39 17.54
N GLN A 268 2.30 -4.51 16.20
CA GLN A 268 1.06 -4.40 15.44
C GLN A 268 0.46 -5.74 15.04
N MET A 269 1.26 -6.78 14.81
CA MET A 269 0.78 -8.09 14.39
C MET A 269 0.43 -8.96 15.61
N GLY A 270 -0.71 -9.65 15.55
CA GLY A 270 -1.09 -10.71 16.49
C GLY A 270 -0.37 -12.03 16.20
N ASN A 271 -0.36 -12.96 17.15
CA ASN A 271 0.34 -14.25 16.99
C ASN A 271 -0.22 -15.12 15.86
N ASP A 272 -1.48 -14.87 15.46
CA ASP A 272 -2.18 -15.53 14.35
C ASP A 272 -1.90 -14.89 12.98
N GLY A 273 -1.18 -13.76 12.93
CA GLY A 273 -0.90 -13.00 11.71
C GLY A 273 -1.89 -11.87 11.42
N SER A 274 -2.94 -11.71 12.23
CA SER A 274 -3.86 -10.58 12.13
C SER A 274 -3.21 -9.26 12.57
N PHE A 275 -3.84 -8.13 12.26
CA PHE A 275 -3.47 -6.82 12.83
C PHE A 275 -4.61 -6.33 13.74
N PRO A 276 -4.55 -6.55 15.07
CA PRO A 276 -5.71 -6.35 15.95
C PRO A 276 -6.29 -4.94 15.97
N LEU A 277 -5.46 -3.89 15.83
CA LEU A 277 -5.96 -2.51 15.79
C LEU A 277 -6.74 -2.18 14.50
N GLU A 278 -6.60 -3.03 13.48
CA GLU A 278 -7.28 -2.92 12.19
C GLU A 278 -8.57 -3.76 12.17
N THR A 279 -8.54 -4.94 12.78
CA THR A 279 -9.70 -5.86 12.83
C THR A 279 -10.80 -5.39 13.78
N VAL A 280 -10.53 -4.46 14.71
CA VAL A 280 -11.55 -3.86 15.60
C VAL A 280 -12.23 -2.62 15.00
N ARG A 281 -11.87 -2.25 13.76
CA ARG A 281 -12.42 -1.05 13.10
C ARG A 281 -13.78 -1.33 12.48
N THR A 282 -14.47 -0.26 12.09
CA THR A 282 -15.75 -0.31 11.36
C THR A 282 -15.62 -0.86 9.92
N LYS A 283 -14.40 -0.92 9.39
CA LYS A 283 -14.05 -1.53 8.10
C LYS A 283 -12.93 -2.56 8.26
N PRO A 284 -13.16 -3.64 9.04
CA PRO A 284 -12.07 -4.50 9.47
C PRO A 284 -11.40 -5.23 8.30
N TYR A 285 -12.11 -5.49 7.20
CA TYR A 285 -11.54 -6.12 6.01
C TYR A 285 -10.65 -5.16 5.24
N GLY A 286 -11.17 -3.97 4.89
CA GLY A 286 -10.41 -2.93 4.21
C GLY A 286 -9.18 -2.47 4.99
N TYR A 287 -9.28 -2.27 6.31
CA TYR A 287 -8.13 -1.90 7.14
C TYR A 287 -7.08 -3.02 7.24
N SER A 288 -7.50 -4.29 7.30
CA SER A 288 -6.56 -5.44 7.33
C SER A 288 -5.79 -5.55 6.02
N ILE A 289 -6.47 -5.40 4.88
CA ILE A 289 -5.86 -5.34 3.55
C ILE A 289 -4.85 -4.20 3.48
N PHE A 290 -5.31 -2.99 3.83
CA PHE A 290 -4.53 -1.77 3.67
C PHE A 290 -3.23 -1.79 4.49
N ASN A 291 -3.30 -2.19 5.76
CA ASN A 291 -2.10 -2.26 6.59
C ASN A 291 -1.16 -3.39 6.14
N LEU A 292 -1.69 -4.53 5.68
CA LEU A 292 -0.86 -5.63 5.20
C LEU A 292 -0.13 -5.26 3.90
N ASP A 293 -0.77 -4.54 2.98
CA ASP A 293 -0.09 -3.98 1.81
C ASP A 293 1.05 -3.05 2.24
N ALA A 294 0.81 -2.15 3.20
CA ALA A 294 1.83 -1.23 3.68
C ALA A 294 3.01 -1.93 4.38
N MET A 295 2.74 -2.93 5.22
CA MET A 295 3.78 -3.76 5.85
C MET A 295 4.57 -4.55 4.81
N THR A 296 3.90 -5.08 3.78
CA THR A 296 4.56 -5.82 2.72
C THR A 296 5.45 -4.92 1.87
N MET A 297 5.03 -3.68 1.63
CA MET A 297 5.86 -2.68 0.95
C MET A 297 7.12 -2.33 1.73
N LEU A 298 7.08 -2.29 3.06
CA LEU A 298 8.28 -2.13 3.87
C LEU A 298 9.27 -3.27 3.61
N CYS A 299 8.81 -4.52 3.57
CA CYS A 299 9.67 -5.65 3.19
C CYS A 299 10.23 -5.51 1.78
N GLN A 300 9.40 -5.12 0.81
CA GLN A 300 9.84 -4.94 -0.59
C GLN A 300 10.91 -3.85 -0.75
N ILE A 301 10.76 -2.71 -0.06
CA ILE A 301 11.66 -1.56 -0.20
C ILE A 301 12.94 -1.74 0.62
N LEU A 302 12.83 -2.25 1.84
CA LEU A 302 13.92 -2.25 2.81
C LEU A 302 14.79 -3.50 2.72
N SER A 303 14.30 -4.63 2.22
CA SER A 303 15.09 -5.86 2.20
C SER A 303 16.34 -5.74 1.33
N THR A 304 17.44 -6.31 1.81
CA THR A 304 18.69 -6.47 1.07
C THR A 304 19.16 -7.92 1.19
N PRO A 305 20.14 -8.37 0.38
CA PRO A 305 20.72 -9.71 0.57
C PRO A 305 21.32 -9.96 1.96
N LYS A 306 21.69 -8.91 2.70
CA LYS A 306 22.30 -9.01 4.03
C LYS A 306 21.29 -8.85 5.18
N ASP A 307 20.20 -8.11 4.96
CA ASP A 307 19.14 -7.87 5.94
C ASP A 307 17.80 -8.01 5.21
N ASN A 308 17.29 -9.24 5.15
CA ASN A 308 16.10 -9.60 4.40
C ASN A 308 14.88 -9.63 5.32
N LEU A 309 14.00 -8.62 5.22
CA LEU A 309 12.81 -8.54 6.06
C LEU A 309 11.71 -9.53 5.65
N TRP A 310 11.81 -10.13 4.46
CA TRP A 310 10.93 -11.22 4.06
C TRP A 310 11.19 -12.52 4.83
N ASP A 311 12.42 -12.74 5.28
CA ASP A 311 12.82 -13.91 6.07
C ASP A 311 12.85 -13.61 7.58
N PHE A 312 12.58 -12.35 7.96
CA PHE A 312 12.53 -11.95 9.36
C PHE A 312 11.30 -12.52 10.07
N GLU A 313 11.54 -13.09 11.24
CA GLU A 313 10.54 -13.61 12.15
C GLU A 313 10.89 -13.21 13.59
N THR A 314 9.90 -12.77 14.35
CA THR A 314 10.07 -12.50 15.78
C THR A 314 10.16 -13.80 16.59
N ALA A 315 10.63 -13.74 17.84
CA ALA A 315 10.73 -14.93 18.70
C ALA A 315 9.38 -15.63 18.96
N ASP A 316 8.27 -14.90 18.89
CA ASP A 316 6.89 -15.40 19.00
C ASP A 316 6.25 -15.73 17.62
N GLY A 317 7.05 -15.78 16.56
CA GLY A 317 6.67 -16.30 15.25
C GLY A 317 5.90 -15.31 14.36
N LYS A 318 5.95 -14.00 14.61
CA LYS A 318 5.34 -12.99 13.73
C LYS A 318 6.27 -12.74 12.55
N SER A 319 5.74 -12.82 11.34
CA SER A 319 6.48 -12.59 10.10
C SER A 319 5.52 -12.07 9.02
N ILE A 320 6.05 -11.38 8.01
CA ILE A 320 5.19 -10.89 6.92
C ILE A 320 4.53 -12.06 6.17
N LYS A 321 5.24 -13.20 6.04
CA LYS A 321 4.68 -14.44 5.51
C LYS A 321 3.44 -14.90 6.29
N LYS A 322 3.47 -14.81 7.62
CA LYS A 322 2.33 -15.16 8.48
C LYS A 322 1.16 -14.21 8.24
N GLY A 323 1.42 -12.90 8.11
CA GLY A 323 0.37 -11.92 7.77
C GLY A 323 -0.30 -12.20 6.41
N ILE A 324 0.48 -12.51 5.38
CA ILE A 324 -0.05 -12.89 4.06
C ILE A 324 -0.84 -14.20 4.13
N ALA A 325 -0.32 -15.21 4.85
CA ALA A 325 -1.00 -16.48 5.04
C ALA A 325 -2.31 -16.35 5.82
N TYR A 326 -2.38 -15.42 6.78
CA TYR A 326 -3.60 -15.10 7.53
C TYR A 326 -4.69 -14.52 6.62
N LEU A 327 -4.34 -13.51 5.79
CA LEU A 327 -5.35 -12.79 5.01
C LEU A 327 -5.73 -13.50 3.71
N TYR A 328 -4.81 -14.27 3.10
CA TYR A 328 -4.99 -14.94 1.82
C TYR A 328 -6.31 -15.73 1.68
N PRO A 329 -6.73 -16.58 2.64
CA PRO A 329 -7.97 -17.34 2.53
C PRO A 329 -9.22 -16.45 2.34
N PHE A 330 -9.23 -15.26 2.96
CA PHE A 330 -10.33 -14.30 2.87
C PHE A 330 -10.28 -13.43 1.61
N ILE A 331 -9.12 -13.34 0.95
CA ILE A 331 -9.01 -12.72 -0.37
C ILE A 331 -9.43 -13.69 -1.46
N ALA A 332 -9.00 -14.95 -1.34
CA ALA A 332 -9.35 -16.01 -2.29
C ALA A 332 -10.84 -16.37 -2.23
N ASP A 333 -11.45 -16.29 -1.05
CA ASP A 333 -12.86 -16.51 -0.84
C ASP A 333 -13.38 -15.60 0.28
N LYS A 334 -13.97 -14.48 -0.13
CA LYS A 334 -14.48 -13.44 0.78
C LYS A 334 -15.60 -13.93 1.69
N SER A 335 -16.34 -14.98 1.29
CA SER A 335 -17.41 -15.55 2.11
C SER A 335 -16.90 -16.19 3.41
N LYS A 336 -15.60 -16.49 3.49
CA LYS A 336 -14.94 -17.01 4.69
C LYS A 336 -14.62 -15.95 5.73
N TRP A 337 -14.76 -14.66 5.41
CA TRP A 337 -14.51 -13.59 6.37
C TRP A 337 -15.46 -13.70 7.57
N THR A 338 -14.91 -13.77 8.78
CA THR A 338 -15.67 -14.08 10.00
C THR A 338 -16.01 -12.86 10.84
N LEU A 339 -15.41 -11.70 10.56
CA LEU A 339 -15.71 -10.44 11.25
C LEU A 339 -16.85 -9.70 10.55
N THR A 340 -17.37 -8.65 11.19
CA THR A 340 -18.41 -7.80 10.62
C THR A 340 -17.98 -7.27 9.24
N PRO A 341 -18.87 -7.29 8.24
CA PRO A 341 -18.63 -6.64 6.96
C PRO A 341 -18.32 -5.15 7.13
N ASP A 342 -17.51 -4.61 6.22
CA ASP A 342 -17.15 -3.19 6.22
C ASP A 342 -18.39 -2.30 6.07
N VAL A 343 -18.56 -1.30 6.95
CA VAL A 343 -19.73 -0.39 6.93
C VAL A 343 -19.88 0.41 5.63
N MET A 344 -18.79 0.57 4.87
CA MET A 344 -18.83 1.10 3.51
C MET A 344 -17.80 0.37 2.64
N TYR A 345 -18.09 0.27 1.34
CA TYR A 345 -17.21 -0.31 0.32
C TYR A 345 -16.90 -1.80 0.50
N TRP A 346 -17.67 -2.51 1.33
CA TRP A 346 -17.55 -3.97 1.46
C TRP A 346 -17.50 -4.63 0.08
N GLU A 347 -18.50 -4.40 -0.78
CA GLU A 347 -18.61 -4.99 -2.12
C GLU A 347 -17.48 -4.64 -3.10
N ASN A 348 -16.65 -3.64 -2.78
CA ASN A 348 -15.58 -3.19 -3.67
C ASN A 348 -14.23 -3.83 -3.35
N TRP A 349 -14.11 -4.52 -2.22
CA TRP A 349 -12.93 -5.30 -1.86
C TRP A 349 -13.16 -6.81 -2.09
N PRO A 350 -12.10 -7.59 -2.37
CA PRO A 350 -10.71 -7.17 -2.59
C PRO A 350 -10.44 -6.79 -4.06
N VAL A 351 -9.33 -6.08 -4.29
CA VAL A 351 -8.75 -5.83 -5.62
C VAL A 351 -7.41 -6.55 -5.72
N ALA A 352 -6.67 -6.37 -6.82
CA ALA A 352 -5.37 -7.01 -7.04
C ALA A 352 -4.29 -6.53 -6.05
N GLN A 353 -4.36 -7.01 -4.80
CA GLN A 353 -3.56 -6.47 -3.70
C GLN A 353 -2.06 -6.75 -3.88
N PRO A 354 -1.21 -5.72 -3.73
CA PRO A 354 0.24 -5.82 -3.83
C PRO A 354 0.85 -6.95 -2.98
N PHE A 355 0.37 -7.17 -1.75
CA PHE A 355 0.96 -8.18 -0.88
C PHE A 355 0.89 -9.60 -1.47
N LEU A 356 -0.13 -9.91 -2.28
CA LEU A 356 -0.25 -11.22 -2.91
C LEU A 356 0.81 -11.42 -3.99
N LEU A 357 1.02 -10.42 -4.86
CA LEU A 357 2.02 -10.52 -5.92
C LEU A 357 3.44 -10.57 -5.35
N PHE A 358 3.79 -9.62 -4.48
CA PHE A 358 5.14 -9.57 -3.92
C PHE A 358 5.44 -10.78 -3.05
N GLY A 359 4.47 -11.21 -2.22
CA GLY A 359 4.58 -12.47 -1.48
C GLY A 359 4.71 -13.68 -2.42
N ALA A 360 3.94 -13.74 -3.51
CA ALA A 360 4.03 -14.84 -4.46
C ALA A 360 5.42 -14.95 -5.09
N VAL A 361 5.98 -13.81 -5.53
CA VAL A 361 7.33 -13.74 -6.12
C VAL A 361 8.38 -14.17 -5.09
N GLN A 362 8.34 -13.58 -3.90
CA GLN A 362 9.34 -13.82 -2.87
C GLN A 362 9.32 -15.27 -2.35
N TYR A 363 8.14 -15.81 -2.05
CA TYR A 363 7.98 -17.13 -1.45
C TYR A 363 7.65 -18.24 -2.45
N LYS A 364 7.67 -17.93 -3.75
CA LYS A 364 7.36 -18.84 -4.86
C LYS A 364 5.98 -19.51 -4.70
N GLN A 365 4.99 -18.75 -4.24
CA GLN A 365 3.62 -19.21 -3.96
C GLN A 365 2.71 -19.00 -5.16
N ALA A 366 2.62 -20.01 -6.04
CA ALA A 366 1.81 -19.94 -7.26
C ALA A 366 0.31 -19.71 -7.00
N ASN A 367 -0.22 -20.20 -5.88
CA ASN A 367 -1.60 -19.99 -5.46
C ASN A 367 -1.90 -18.52 -5.05
N TRP A 368 -0.91 -17.81 -4.48
CA TRP A 368 -1.04 -16.38 -4.18
C TRP A 368 -1.03 -15.55 -5.47
N TYR A 369 -0.14 -15.89 -6.41
CA TYR A 369 -0.13 -15.28 -7.74
C TYR A 369 -1.46 -15.53 -8.48
N ALA A 370 -1.94 -16.77 -8.49
CA ALA A 370 -3.19 -17.13 -9.17
C ALA A 370 -4.42 -16.41 -8.58
N ALA A 371 -4.43 -16.12 -7.28
CA ALA A 371 -5.46 -15.28 -6.67
C ALA A 371 -5.32 -13.82 -7.13
N TRP A 372 -4.11 -13.23 -7.01
CA TRP A 372 -3.84 -11.87 -7.47
C TRP A 372 -4.21 -11.64 -8.94
N ALA A 373 -3.84 -12.57 -9.81
CA ALA A 373 -4.07 -12.48 -11.25
C ALA A 373 -5.56 -12.41 -11.63
N LYS A 374 -6.47 -12.96 -10.81
CA LYS A 374 -7.92 -12.98 -11.05
C LYS A 374 -8.66 -11.76 -10.50
N LEU A 375 -8.03 -10.99 -9.61
CA LEU A 375 -8.66 -9.84 -8.96
C LEU A 375 -8.70 -8.63 -9.89
N ASP A 376 -9.48 -7.61 -9.52
CA ASP A 376 -9.59 -6.37 -10.28
C ASP A 376 -8.29 -5.56 -10.24
N HIS A 377 -7.68 -5.31 -11.40
CA HIS A 377 -6.47 -4.50 -11.58
C HIS A 377 -6.76 -3.03 -11.92
N GLN A 378 -8.03 -2.66 -12.11
CA GLN A 378 -8.46 -1.30 -12.45
C GLN A 378 -9.70 -0.89 -11.65
N PRO A 379 -9.60 -0.80 -10.31
CA PRO A 379 -10.73 -0.35 -9.51
C PRO A 379 -11.15 1.07 -9.87
N GLN A 380 -12.46 1.29 -9.98
CA GLN A 380 -13.06 2.57 -10.32
C GLN A 380 -13.52 3.38 -9.10
N VAL A 381 -13.69 2.72 -7.95
CA VAL A 381 -14.20 3.37 -6.72
C VAL A 381 -13.12 4.24 -6.08
N GLU A 382 -13.42 5.53 -5.87
CA GLU A 382 -12.45 6.51 -5.37
C GLU A 382 -11.82 6.10 -4.03
N GLU A 383 -12.61 5.54 -3.10
CA GLU A 383 -12.10 5.06 -1.82
C GLU A 383 -11.10 3.90 -1.99
N VAL A 384 -11.41 2.94 -2.85
CA VAL A 384 -10.53 1.80 -3.12
C VAL A 384 -9.23 2.27 -3.76
N ILE A 385 -9.33 3.18 -4.75
CA ILE A 385 -8.16 3.81 -5.37
C ILE A 385 -7.32 4.53 -4.31
N ARG A 386 -7.93 5.29 -3.39
CA ARG A 386 -7.24 6.01 -2.33
C ARG A 386 -6.50 5.09 -1.37
N ASN A 387 -7.06 3.92 -1.07
CA ASN A 387 -6.44 2.93 -0.18
C ASN A 387 -5.56 1.91 -0.93
N LEU A 388 -5.29 2.12 -2.23
CA LEU A 388 -4.37 1.29 -3.01
C LEU A 388 -3.22 2.18 -3.52
N PRO A 389 -2.22 2.52 -2.67
CA PRO A 389 -1.12 3.40 -3.08
C PRO A 389 -0.16 2.75 -4.08
N ILE A 390 -0.19 1.43 -4.24
CA ILE A 390 0.67 0.67 -5.16
C ILE A 390 -0.22 0.05 -6.23
N ARG A 391 -0.31 0.70 -7.40
CA ARG A 391 -1.20 0.28 -8.51
C ARG A 391 -0.41 -0.28 -9.67
N ASN A 392 0.86 0.10 -9.75
CA ASN A 392 1.78 -0.28 -10.80
C ASN A 392 2.85 -1.22 -10.22
N PRO A 393 2.55 -2.49 -9.90
CA PRO A 393 3.47 -3.33 -9.14
C PRO A 393 4.79 -3.62 -9.88
N LEU A 394 4.81 -3.58 -11.21
CA LEU A 394 6.01 -3.89 -11.98
C LEU A 394 7.14 -2.89 -11.75
N ILE A 395 6.87 -1.63 -11.38
CA ILE A 395 7.96 -0.69 -11.07
C ILE A 395 8.60 -0.96 -9.70
N TRP A 396 8.06 -1.89 -8.91
CA TRP A 396 8.54 -2.29 -7.57
C TRP A 396 9.19 -3.67 -7.53
N LEU A 397 8.86 -4.55 -8.48
CA LEU A 397 9.68 -5.73 -8.83
C LEU A 397 10.95 -5.25 -9.55
#